data_AF-A0A7X2LPM0-F1
#
_entry.id   AF-A0A7X2LPM0-F1
#
_cell.length_a   1.000
_cell.length_b   1.000
_cell.length_c   1.000
_cell.angle_alpha   90.00
_cell.angle_beta   90.00
_cell.angle_gamma   90.00
#
_symmetry.space_group_name_H-M   'P 1'
#
loop_
_entity.id
_entity.type
_entity.pdbx_description
1 polymer ?
#
loop_
_entity_poly.entity_id
_entity_poly.type
_entity_poly.pdbx_seq_one_letter_code
_entity_poly.pdbx_strand_id
1 'polypeptide(L)' 'MTYLNAANMSEFKLLRIAGGFRRILKTELGEEQLCARCNESWPMDREFYNVSGLSVSYECKACVQERKRQQLPR' A
#
# COMPACT_ATOMS: atom_id res chain seq x y z
N MET A 1 22.53 -3.18 -0.84
CA MET A 1 21.87 -2.92 0.46
C MET A 1 21.48 -1.45 0.47
N THR A 2 20.29 -1.12 -0.05
CA THR A 2 19.76 0.24 0.05
C THR A 2 19.12 0.40 1.41
N TYR A 3 19.76 1.22 2.24
CA TYR A 3 19.32 1.55 3.59
C TYR A 3 18.04 2.40 3.50
N LEU A 4 16.92 1.87 3.97
CA LEU A 4 15.71 2.66 4.23
C LEU A 4 16.00 3.54 5.45
N ASN A 5 16.40 4.79 5.18
CA ASN A 5 16.65 5.79 6.21
C ASN A 5 15.34 6.15 6.95
N ALA A 6 15.40 6.08 8.28
CA ALA A 6 14.31 6.43 9.19
C ALA A 6 13.81 7.90 9.11
N ALA A 7 14.45 8.74 8.28
CA ALA A 7 14.06 10.13 8.06
C ALA A 7 12.79 10.30 7.18
N ASN A 8 12.41 9.30 6.38
CA ASN A 8 11.27 9.38 5.45
C ASN A 8 9.89 9.09 6.07
N MET A 9 9.78 8.94 7.40
CA MET A 9 8.48 8.74 8.06
C MET A 9 7.60 10.01 8.10
N SER A 10 8.14 11.16 7.71
CA SER A 10 7.50 12.49 7.86
C SER A 10 6.61 12.92 6.70
N GLU A 11 6.63 12.21 5.56
CA GLU A 11 5.97 12.68 4.31
C GLU A 11 4.63 12.01 4.02
N PHE A 12 4.24 10.98 4.78
CA PHE A 12 2.97 10.31 4.58
C PHE A 12 1.80 11.16 5.08
N LYS A 13 0.88 11.51 4.18
CA LYS A 13 -0.38 12.15 4.50
C LYS A 13 -1.45 11.09 4.74
N LEU A 14 -2.32 11.34 5.72
CA LEU A 14 -3.52 10.52 5.93
C LEU A 14 -4.64 11.04 5.03
N LEU A 15 -4.96 10.28 3.97
CA LEU A 15 -6.05 10.59 3.05
C LEU A 15 -7.28 9.75 3.40
N ARG A 16 -8.46 10.39 3.46
CA ARG A 16 -9.74 9.71 3.64
C ARG A 16 -10.29 9.30 2.28
N ILE A 17 -10.42 7.99 2.06
CA ILE A 17 -10.95 7.38 0.83
C ILE A 17 -12.14 6.49 1.20
N ALA A 18 -12.99 6.10 0.23
CA ALA A 18 -14.07 5.16 0.52
C ALA A 18 -13.46 3.84 1.05
N GLY A 19 -13.92 3.39 2.22
CA GLY A 19 -13.31 2.25 2.94
C GLY A 19 -12.19 2.62 3.91
N GLY A 20 -11.99 3.90 4.23
CA GLY A 20 -11.25 4.38 5.40
C GLY A 20 -10.02 5.25 5.10
N PHE A 21 -9.05 5.26 6.00
CA PHE A 21 -7.86 6.12 5.90
C PHE A 21 -6.70 5.40 5.21
N ARG A 22 -5.96 6.09 4.35
CA ARG A 22 -4.73 5.58 3.73
C ARG A 22 -3.56 6.50 4.04
N ARG A 23 -2.38 5.91 4.22
CA ARG A 23 -1.11 6.63 4.32
C ARG A 23 -0.58 6.77 2.91
N ILE A 24 -0.62 7.98 2.37
CA ILE A 24 -0.25 8.30 1.00
C ILE A 24 1.02 9.17 1.02
N LEU A 25 1.99 8.80 0.21
CA LEU A 25 3.17 9.57 -0.12
C LEU A 25 2.97 10.16 -1.52
N LYS A 26 3.18 11.47 -1.68
CA LYS A 26 3.13 12.11 -2.98
C LYS A 26 4.54 12.34 -3.48
N THR A 27 4.94 11.59 -4.50
CA THR A 27 6.26 11.68 -5.14
C THR A 27 6.15 12.44 -6.47
N GLU A 28 7.28 12.68 -7.12
CA GLU A 28 7.32 13.24 -8.48
C GLU A 28 6.72 12.30 -9.54
N LEU A 29 6.65 11.00 -9.25
CA LEU A 29 6.09 9.97 -10.12
C LEU A 29 4.58 9.78 -9.92
N GLY A 30 4.02 10.25 -8.79
CA GLY A 30 2.58 10.16 -8.53
C GLY A 30 2.24 9.94 -7.05
N GLU A 31 1.05 9.38 -6.82
CA GLU A 31 0.58 9.02 -5.48
C GLU A 31 0.94 7.57 -5.17
N GLU A 32 1.64 7.36 -4.07
CA GLU A 32 2.01 6.05 -3.55
C GLU A 32 1.30 5.79 -2.23
N GLN A 33 0.78 4.59 -2.04
CA GLN A 33 0.18 4.16 -0.78
C GLN A 33 1.15 3.25 -0.02
N LEU A 34 1.24 3.46 1.30
CA LEU A 34 1.93 2.53 2.21
C LEU A 34 1.06 1.29 2.44
N CYS A 35 1.60 0.11 2.14
CA CYS A 35 0.94 -1.16 2.42
C CYS A 35 0.90 -1.43 3.92
N ALA A 36 -0.28 -1.71 4.47
CA ALA A 36 -0.46 -2.00 5.90
C ALA A 36 0.16 -3.32 6.37
N ARG A 37 0.62 -4.18 5.45
CA ARG A 37 1.21 -5.49 5.77
C ARG A 37 2.73 -5.50 5.65
N CYS A 38 3.29 -5.06 4.53
CA CYS A 38 4.74 -5.05 4.32
C CYS A 38 5.42 -3.73 4.69
N ASN A 39 4.66 -2.67 4.99
CA ASN A 39 5.18 -1.32 5.31
C ASN A 39 6.04 -0.71 4.19
N GLU A 40 5.85 -1.12 2.94
CA GLU A 40 6.47 -0.51 1.76
C GLU A 40 5.47 0.38 1.01
N SER A 41 5.97 1.46 0.39
CA SER A 41 5.16 2.30 -0.48
C SER A 41 5.12 1.72 -1.89
N TRP A 42 3.93 1.72 -2.48
CA TRP A 42 3.69 1.28 -3.85
C TRP A 42 2.77 2.27 -4.55
N PRO A 43 2.88 2.45 -5.88
CA PRO A 43 1.94 3.26 -6.64
C PRO A 43 0.48 2.91 -6.32
N MET A 44 -0.35 3.93 -6.08
CA MET A 44 -1.76 3.77 -5.72
C MET A 44 -2.62 3.47 -6.96
N ASP A 45 -2.27 2.40 -7.68
CA ASP A 45 -2.93 2.00 -8.92
C ASP A 45 -3.43 0.54 -8.87
N ARG A 46 -4.00 0.11 -10.00
CA ARG A 46 -4.56 -1.23 -10.18
C ARG A 46 -3.51 -2.32 -10.37
N GLU A 47 -2.25 -1.98 -10.61
CA GLU A 47 -1.17 -2.95 -10.68
C GLU A 47 -0.84 -3.46 -9.28
N PHE A 48 -0.69 -2.55 -8.30
CA PHE A 48 -0.26 -2.90 -6.94
C PHE A 48 -1.40 -3.10 -5.95
N TYR A 49 -2.55 -2.44 -6.13
CA TYR A 49 -3.68 -2.50 -5.20
C TYR A 49 -4.96 -3.00 -5.85
N ASN A 50 -5.86 -3.56 -5.03
CA ASN A 50 -7.21 -3.87 -5.48
C ASN A 50 -8.04 -2.58 -5.38
N VAL A 51 -8.43 -2.04 -6.53
CA VAL A 51 -9.27 -0.84 -6.64
C VAL A 51 -10.67 -1.27 -7.07
N SER A 52 -11.69 -0.91 -6.28
CA SER A 52 -13.10 -1.18 -6.59
C SER A 52 -13.94 0.07 -6.35
N GLY A 53 -14.46 0.66 -7.44
CA GLY A 53 -15.14 1.95 -7.40
C GLY A 53 -14.24 3.03 -6.81
N LEU A 54 -14.68 3.63 -5.70
CA LEU A 54 -13.94 4.66 -4.94
C LEU A 54 -13.06 4.08 -3.81
N SER A 55 -12.98 2.75 -3.69
CA SER A 55 -12.22 2.07 -2.62
C SER A 55 -10.93 1.46 -3.14
N VAL A 56 -9.89 1.51 -2.30
CA VAL A 56 -8.58 0.89 -2.55
C VAL A 56 -8.20 0.02 -1.36
N SER A 57 -7.69 -1.18 -1.59
CA SER A 57 -7.27 -2.08 -0.50
C SER A 57 -6.16 -1.47 0.37
N TYR A 58 -6.13 -1.80 1.67
CA TYR A 58 -5.04 -1.40 2.57
C TYR A 58 -3.73 -2.14 2.28
N GLU A 59 -3.84 -3.36 1.76
CA GLU A 59 -2.73 -4.26 1.48
C GLU A 59 -2.47 -4.30 -0.03
N CYS A 60 -1.19 -4.40 -0.40
CA CYS A 60 -0.80 -4.65 -1.78
C CYS A 60 -1.21 -6.06 -2.21
N LYS A 61 -1.37 -6.27 -3.51
CA LYS A 61 -1.79 -7.55 -4.09
C LYS A 61 -0.83 -8.69 -3.74
N ALA A 62 0.48 -8.41 -3.66
CA ALA A 62 1.48 -9.40 -3.29
C ALA A 62 1.23 -9.97 -1.89
N CYS A 63 1.03 -9.10 -0.89
CA CYS A 63 0.67 -9.53 0.48
C CYS A 63 -0.66 -10.28 0.52
N VAL A 64 -1.67 -9.82 -0.23
CA VAL A 64 -2.95 -10.52 -0.34
C VAL A 64 -2.78 -11.92 -0.92
N GLN A 65 -1.95 -12.08 -1.96
CA GLN A 65 -1.68 -13.37 -2.60
C GLN A 65 -0.88 -14.30 -1.70
N GLU A 66 0.13 -13.79 -0.98
CA GLU A 66 0.88 -14.57 0.01
C GLU A 66 -0.04 -15.11 1.11
N ARG A 67 -0.91 -14.25 1.67
CA ARG A 67 -1.90 -14.67 2.66
C ARG A 67 -2.83 -15.75 2.11
N LYS A 68 -3.33 -15.60 0.87
CA LYS A 68 -4.16 -16.63 0.23
C LYS A 68 -3.43 -17.96 0.11
N ARG A 69 -2.14 -17.94 -0.27
CA ARG A 69 -1.31 -19.16 -0.35
C ARG A 69 -1.14 -19.83 1.02
N GLN A 70 -0.98 -19.06 2.10
CA GLN A 70 -0.85 -19.59 3.45
C GLN A 70 -2.16 -20.20 4.01
N GLN A 71 -3.32 -19.83 3.45
CA GLN A 71 -4.63 -20.30 3.91
C GLN A 71 -5.13 -21.55 3.16
N LEU A 72 -4.45 -21.98 2.10
CA LEU A 72 -4.78 -23.22 1.42
C LEU A 72 -4.28 -24.40 2.28
N PRO A 73 -5.13 -25.39 2.61
CA PRO A 73 -4.65 -26.63 3.23
C PRO A 73 -3.65 -27.27 2.26
N ARG A 74 -2.49 -27.67 2.81
CA ARG A 74 -1.45 -28.39 2.05
C ARG A 74 -1.96 -29.70 1.50
#